data_AF-A0A8B6G190-F1
#
_entry.id   AF-A0A8B6G190-F1
#
_cell.length_a   1.000
_cell.length_b   1.000
_cell.length_c   1.000
_cell.angle_alpha   90.00
_cell.angle_beta   90.00
_cell.angle_gamma   90.00
#
_symmetry.space_group_name_H-M   'P 1'
#
loop_
_entity.id
_entity.type
_entity.pdbx_description
1 polymer ?
#
loop_
_entity_poly.entity_id
_entity_poly.type
_entity_poly.pdbx_seq_one_letter_code
_entity_poly.pdbx_strand_id
1 'polypeptide(L)'
;MNSQTYRKLLKIYCSNFCPFWLKDITEQVDERVTLTCNVKDMPNITELNWTRSVNGTSVIVSEYARGGNTNSPNLIFQRVKWTDEGWYKCIVKNSSGSMQTVETRLFVNATHMHPCRCEYRRKLEYWGSKLIPNKTREVLLKELESELQKLKKDLEVNKTQLSSSIRKRISAPDKRKSSERIGLVGAAFMCIVVGLVVLIDVLTIVKFLTNSITFWKMEREKVRDKEIRNENTI
;
A
#
# COMPACT_ATOMS: atom_id res chain seq x y z
N MET A 1 47.06 42.72 -25.76
CA MET A 1 47.07 41.57 -26.68
C MET A 1 48.29 40.73 -26.34
N ASN A 2 48.31 39.44 -26.00
CA ASN A 2 47.36 38.33 -25.92
C ASN A 2 47.97 37.36 -24.87
N SER A 3 47.23 36.82 -23.89
CA SER A 3 46.41 35.60 -23.90
C SER A 3 47.16 34.30 -24.24
N GLN A 4 47.12 33.35 -23.28
CA GLN A 4 47.52 31.92 -23.36
C GLN A 4 49.06 31.69 -23.28
N THR A 5 49.66 30.79 -22.50
CA THR A 5 49.21 29.49 -21.97
C THR A 5 50.18 29.03 -20.86
N TYR A 6 49.82 29.12 -19.58
CA TYR A 6 50.52 28.38 -18.53
C TYR A 6 49.63 27.22 -18.06
N ARG A 7 49.70 26.10 -18.77
CA ARG A 7 49.34 24.77 -18.25
C ARG A 7 50.62 23.96 -18.16
N LYS A 8 51.12 23.71 -16.94
CA LYS A 8 51.65 22.41 -16.53
C LYS A 8 52.12 22.42 -15.07
N LEU A 9 51.50 21.52 -14.31
CA LEU A 9 52.06 20.74 -13.20
C LEU A 9 52.16 21.43 -11.84
N LEU A 10 51.02 21.55 -11.16
CA LEU A 10 50.98 21.55 -9.69
C LEU A 10 51.23 20.10 -9.22
N LYS A 11 52.47 19.79 -8.84
CA LYS A 11 52.80 18.57 -8.09
C LYS A 11 52.17 18.71 -6.70
N ILE A 12 51.09 17.98 -6.44
CA ILE A 12 50.46 17.90 -5.12
C ILE A 12 51.39 17.09 -4.22
N TYR A 13 52.09 17.76 -3.31
CA TYR A 13 52.66 17.15 -2.11
C TYR A 13 51.50 16.95 -1.12
N CYS A 14 51.00 15.72 -0.97
CA CYS A 14 50.19 15.37 0.18
C CYS A 14 51.12 15.17 1.39
N SER A 15 51.20 16.19 2.26
CA SER A 15 51.77 16.03 3.60
C SER A 15 50.81 15.21 4.47
N ASN A 16 51.34 14.32 5.31
CA ASN A 16 50.65 13.32 6.12
C ASN A 16 49.74 13.88 7.26
N PHE A 17 49.20 15.08 7.07
CA PHE A 17 48.21 15.70 7.95
C PHE A 17 47.06 16.21 7.08
N CYS A 18 46.17 15.31 6.67
CA CYS A 18 44.90 15.70 6.08
C CYS A 18 44.10 16.37 7.20
N PRO A 19 43.78 17.68 7.11
CA PRO A 19 43.09 18.33 8.20
C PRO A 19 41.70 17.70 8.33
N PHE A 20 41.37 17.33 9.56
CA PHE A 20 40.25 16.51 10.04
C PHE A 20 38.82 16.96 9.61
N TRP A 21 38.69 17.94 8.71
CA TRP A 21 37.45 18.59 8.31
C TRP A 21 36.88 18.11 6.97
N LEU A 22 37.51 17.13 6.30
CA LEU A 22 37.01 16.51 5.06
C LEU A 22 36.01 15.37 5.32
N LYS A 23 35.22 15.48 6.39
CA LYS A 23 34.22 14.47 6.74
C LYS A 23 32.86 14.89 6.21
N ASP A 24 32.30 14.10 5.31
CA ASP A 24 30.92 14.26 4.86
C ASP A 24 29.97 14.14 6.05
N ILE A 25 29.00 15.05 6.13
CA ILE A 25 27.98 15.06 7.18
C ILE A 25 26.88 14.13 6.71
N THR A 26 26.58 13.07 7.47
CA THR A 26 25.55 12.08 7.09
C THR A 26 24.42 12.12 8.11
N GLU A 27 23.21 12.47 7.66
CA GLU A 27 22.05 12.69 8.51
C GLU A 27 20.81 11.99 7.97
N GLN A 28 19.84 11.67 8.83
CA GLN A 28 18.60 11.02 8.40
C GLN A 28 17.53 12.04 7.95
N VAL A 29 16.59 11.61 7.12
CA VAL A 29 15.42 12.43 6.73
C VAL A 29 14.60 12.78 7.98
N ASP A 30 14.04 13.99 8.01
CA ASP A 30 13.26 14.57 9.12
C ASP A 30 14.02 14.80 10.44
N GLU A 31 15.32 14.49 10.48
CA GLU A 31 16.19 14.82 11.61
C GLU A 31 16.67 16.27 11.57
N ARG A 32 17.21 16.73 12.69
CA ARG A 32 17.83 18.06 12.81
C ARG A 32 19.32 17.97 12.50
N VAL A 33 19.77 18.67 11.44
CA VAL A 33 21.21 18.87 11.15
C VAL A 33 21.63 20.31 11.42
N THR A 34 22.86 20.47 11.88
CA THR A 34 23.52 21.77 12.06
C THR A 34 24.84 21.80 11.29
N LEU A 35 24.92 22.64 10.26
CA LEU A 35 26.16 22.96 9.57
C LEU A 35 26.85 24.11 10.30
N THR A 36 28.09 23.87 10.74
CA THR A 36 28.83 24.84 11.54
C THR A 36 29.70 25.74 10.66
N CYS A 37 29.67 27.05 10.92
CA CYS A 37 30.57 28.01 10.29
C CYS A 37 31.52 28.56 11.36
N ASN A 38 32.80 28.22 11.27
CA ASN A 38 33.80 28.69 12.21
C ASN A 38 34.34 30.05 11.77
N VAL A 39 33.88 31.12 12.44
CA VAL A 39 34.22 32.52 12.09
C VAL A 39 35.19 33.14 13.08
N LYS A 40 35.88 32.33 13.88
CA LYS A 40 36.80 32.79 14.94
C LYS A 40 37.92 33.70 14.40
N ASP A 41 38.34 33.48 13.16
CA ASP A 41 39.42 34.21 12.52
C ASP A 41 38.95 35.51 11.82
N MET A 42 37.68 35.91 12.00
CA MET A 42 37.09 37.10 11.36
C MET A 42 36.16 37.88 12.33
N PRO A 43 36.70 38.83 13.12
CA PRO A 43 35.89 39.70 14.00
C PRO A 43 35.05 40.69 13.19
N ASN A 44 33.96 41.21 13.76
CA ASN A 44 33.08 42.25 13.19
C ASN A 44 32.44 41.92 11.83
N ILE A 45 31.87 40.73 11.69
CA ILE A 45 31.20 40.27 10.46
C ILE A 45 30.06 41.23 10.05
N THR A 46 30.06 41.68 8.80
CA THR A 46 29.02 42.55 8.23
C THR A 46 27.98 41.77 7.43
N GLU A 47 28.40 40.66 6.79
CA GLU A 47 27.53 39.81 5.97
C GLU A 47 27.90 38.34 6.16
N LEU A 48 26.91 37.47 6.30
CA LEU A 48 27.11 36.02 6.36
C LEU A 48 26.02 35.34 5.54
N ASN A 49 26.43 34.59 4.51
CA ASN A 49 25.54 33.87 3.62
C ASN A 49 25.98 32.42 3.49
N TRP A 50 25.01 31.51 3.52
CA TRP A 50 25.24 30.12 3.15
C TRP A 50 24.88 29.90 1.69
N THR A 51 25.75 29.18 0.98
CA THR A 51 25.50 28.79 -0.41
C THR A 51 25.55 27.29 -0.55
N ARG A 52 24.68 26.75 -1.40
CA ARG A 52 24.60 25.35 -1.78
C ARG A 52 24.84 25.19 -3.26
N SER A 53 25.66 24.24 -3.64
CA SER A 53 25.86 23.88 -5.05
C SER A 53 24.74 22.96 -5.52
N VAL A 54 23.99 23.40 -6.53
CA VAL A 54 22.98 22.62 -7.25
C VAL A 54 23.38 22.59 -8.71
N ASN A 55 23.69 21.41 -9.26
CA ASN A 55 24.12 21.25 -10.66
C ASN A 55 25.29 22.17 -11.07
N GLY A 56 26.24 22.44 -10.16
CA GLY A 56 27.39 23.32 -10.41
C GLY A 56 27.13 24.82 -10.24
N THR A 57 25.90 25.23 -9.91
CA THR A 57 25.56 26.62 -9.59
C THR A 57 25.41 26.81 -8.08
N SER A 58 26.05 27.83 -7.51
CA SER A 58 25.91 28.17 -6.09
C SER A 58 24.63 28.99 -5.87
N VAL A 59 23.69 28.45 -5.10
CA VAL A 59 22.41 29.07 -4.74
C VAL A 59 22.44 29.46 -3.26
N ILE A 60 21.93 30.64 -2.90
CA ILE A 60 21.83 31.08 -1.51
C ILE A 60 20.78 30.24 -0.77
N VAL A 61 21.12 29.74 0.41
CA VAL A 61 20.24 28.89 1.22
C VAL A 61 19.64 29.75 2.34
N SER A 62 18.40 30.19 2.18
CA SER A 62 17.71 31.02 3.19
C SER A 62 16.23 30.71 3.42
N GLU A 63 15.57 29.99 2.50
CA GLU A 63 14.10 30.01 2.44
C GLU A 63 13.40 29.19 3.55
N TYR A 64 14.10 28.25 4.20
CA TYR A 64 13.52 27.42 5.29
C TYR A 64 14.52 26.94 6.35
N ALA A 65 15.80 27.27 6.20
CA ALA A 65 16.82 26.97 7.20
C ALA A 65 16.83 28.06 8.28
N ARG A 66 17.08 27.68 9.54
CA ARG A 66 17.25 28.63 10.64
C ARG A 66 18.73 28.98 10.82
N GLY A 67 18.98 30.17 11.35
CA GLY A 67 20.34 30.66 11.56
C GLY A 67 20.96 31.17 10.27
N GLY A 68 22.22 30.79 10.01
CA GLY A 68 22.94 31.14 8.80
C GLY A 68 23.07 32.65 8.56
N ASN A 69 23.16 33.44 9.63
CA ASN A 69 23.27 34.91 9.57
C ASN A 69 24.36 35.42 10.53
N THR A 70 24.57 36.73 10.58
CA THR A 70 25.61 37.38 11.40
C THR A 70 25.45 37.14 12.90
N ASN A 71 24.22 37.00 13.41
CA ASN A 71 23.94 36.73 14.82
C ASN A 71 24.06 35.24 15.17
N SER A 72 23.83 34.37 14.19
CA SER A 72 23.80 32.92 14.35
C SER A 72 24.47 32.28 13.11
N PRO A 73 25.80 32.09 13.13
CA PRO A 73 26.56 31.72 11.93
C PRO A 73 26.29 30.30 11.43
N ASN A 74 25.81 29.42 12.31
CA ASN A 74 25.50 28.04 11.97
C ASN A 74 24.17 27.93 11.21
N LEU A 75 24.13 27.09 10.17
CA LEU A 75 22.92 26.81 9.39
C LEU A 75 22.23 25.57 9.96
N ILE A 76 20.96 25.68 10.32
CA ILE A 76 20.22 24.63 11.01
C ILE A 76 18.99 24.26 10.17
N PHE A 77 18.90 23.00 9.76
CA PHE A 77 17.66 22.45 9.21
C PHE A 77 16.92 21.71 10.32
N GLN A 78 15.69 22.12 10.61
CA GLN A 78 14.88 21.48 11.66
C GLN A 78 14.39 20.09 11.25
N ARG A 79 14.14 19.90 9.95
CA ARG A 79 13.73 18.65 9.32
C ARG A 79 14.40 18.57 7.96
N VAL A 80 15.41 17.71 7.85
CA VAL A 80 16.18 17.55 6.60
C VAL A 80 15.38 16.77 5.58
N LYS A 81 15.35 17.26 4.34
CA LYS A 81 14.73 16.58 3.19
C LYS A 81 15.80 15.97 2.29
N TRP A 82 15.43 14.95 1.51
CA TRP A 82 16.31 14.38 0.48
C TRP A 82 16.79 15.41 -0.55
N THR A 83 15.97 16.43 -0.83
CA THR A 83 16.33 17.53 -1.74
C THR A 83 17.45 18.42 -1.21
N ASP A 84 17.74 18.33 0.09
CA ASP A 84 18.71 19.19 0.79
C ASP A 84 20.14 18.63 0.65
N GLU A 85 20.29 17.38 0.17
CA GLU A 85 21.59 16.77 -0.13
C GLU A 85 22.38 17.65 -1.12
N GLY A 86 23.62 17.98 -0.79
CA GLY A 86 24.46 18.81 -1.64
C GLY A 86 25.71 19.32 -0.96
N TRP A 87 26.46 20.15 -1.68
CA TRP A 87 27.68 20.79 -1.19
C TRP A 87 27.36 22.17 -0.63
N TYR A 88 27.73 22.41 0.61
CA TYR A 88 27.48 23.66 1.31
C TYR A 88 28.79 24.37 1.63
N LYS A 89 28.77 25.69 1.52
CA LYS A 89 29.84 26.58 1.99
C LYS A 89 29.27 27.83 2.63
N CYS A 90 29.90 28.25 3.71
CA CYS A 90 29.63 29.50 4.40
C CYS A 90 30.55 30.58 3.80
N ILE A 91 29.95 31.71 3.43
CA ILE A 91 30.64 32.88 2.88
C ILE A 91 30.41 34.02 3.86
N VAL A 92 31.50 34.54 4.40
CA VAL A 92 31.51 35.59 5.41
C VAL A 92 32.22 36.82 4.83
N LYS A 93 31.68 38.01 5.04
CA LYS A 93 32.34 39.27 4.69
C LYS A 93 32.44 40.20 5.89
N ASN A 94 33.49 41.00 5.88
CA ASN A 94 33.73 42.13 6.77
C ASN A 94 34.26 43.30 5.93
N SER A 95 34.41 44.48 6.52
CA SER A 95 35.05 45.68 5.96
C SER A 95 36.40 45.40 5.31
N SER A 96 37.14 44.40 5.81
CA SER A 96 38.49 44.09 5.35
C SER A 96 38.57 43.02 4.25
N GLY A 97 37.46 42.34 3.92
CA GLY A 97 37.46 41.29 2.88
C GLY A 97 36.42 40.19 3.08
N SER A 98 36.57 39.10 2.32
CA SER A 98 35.67 37.94 2.36
C SER A 98 36.43 36.64 2.67
N MET A 99 35.87 35.82 3.56
CA MET A 99 36.33 34.48 3.89
C MET A 99 35.28 33.45 3.44
N GLN A 100 35.72 32.29 3.00
CA GLN A 100 34.84 31.17 2.66
C GLN A 100 35.33 29.90 3.35
N THR A 101 34.40 29.07 3.83
CA THR A 101 34.74 27.74 4.35
C THR A 101 34.99 26.75 3.22
N VAL A 102 35.67 25.65 3.53
CA VAL A 102 35.79 24.50 2.62
C VAL A 102 34.39 23.96 2.31
N GLU A 103 34.19 23.46 1.10
CA GLU A 103 32.93 22.85 0.69
C GLU A 103 32.73 21.53 1.45
N THR A 104 31.61 21.40 2.16
CA THR A 104 31.23 20.19 2.90
C THR A 104 29.99 19.58 2.27
N ARG A 105 30.02 18.27 2.04
CA ARG A 105 28.86 17.54 1.54
C ARG A 105 27.95 17.13 2.69
N LEU A 106 26.67 17.48 2.58
CA LEU A 106 25.60 16.90 3.37
C LEU A 106 25.03 15.72 2.60
N PHE A 107 25.12 14.52 3.19
CA PHE A 107 24.52 13.27 2.71
C PHE A 107 23.27 12.97 3.54
N VAL A 108 22.13 12.70 2.89
CA VAL A 108 20.86 12.46 3.57
C VAL A 108 20.44 11.01 3.39
N ASN A 109 20.49 10.24 4.48
CA ASN A 109 20.08 8.85 4.55
C ASN A 109 18.56 8.73 4.70
N ALA A 110 17.92 8.02 3.78
CA ALA A 110 16.52 7.62 3.92
C ALA A 110 16.45 6.27 4.64
N THR A 111 16.20 6.25 5.95
CA THR A 111 16.08 4.99 6.72
C THR A 111 14.70 4.35 6.66
N HIS A 112 13.65 5.06 6.25
CA HIS A 112 12.39 4.43 5.85
C HIS A 112 11.52 5.43 5.08
N MET A 113 11.73 5.53 3.77
CA MET A 113 10.83 6.30 2.90
C MET A 113 9.62 5.42 2.58
N HIS A 114 8.48 5.70 3.24
CA HIS A 114 7.19 5.29 2.68
C HIS A 114 7.08 5.90 1.26
N PRO A 115 6.55 5.18 0.27
CA PRO A 115 6.65 5.62 -1.12
C PRO A 115 5.80 6.87 -1.36
N CYS A 116 6.46 7.99 -1.65
CA CYS A 116 5.83 9.16 -2.28
C CYS A 116 6.00 9.08 -3.81
N ARG A 117 4.93 9.47 -4.52
CA ARG A 117 4.61 9.26 -5.95
C ARG A 117 5.63 9.78 -7.00
N CYS A 118 6.76 10.36 -6.59
CA CYS A 118 7.73 11.01 -7.47
C CYS A 118 8.98 10.17 -7.80
N GLU A 119 9.26 9.08 -7.08
CA GLU A 119 10.44 8.25 -7.36
C GLU A 119 10.26 7.33 -8.60
N TYR A 120 9.02 6.97 -8.92
CA TYR A 120 8.71 6.03 -10.00
C TYR A 120 8.96 6.62 -11.39
N ARG A 121 8.84 7.94 -11.58
CA ARG A 121 8.93 8.60 -12.89
C ARG A 121 10.35 8.53 -13.48
N ARG A 122 11.39 8.76 -12.67
CA ARG A 122 12.80 8.70 -13.14
C ARG A 122 13.27 7.30 -13.48
N LYS A 123 12.77 6.27 -12.76
CA LYS A 123 13.05 4.88 -13.11
C LYS A 123 12.39 4.48 -14.43
N LEU A 124 11.15 4.88 -14.70
CA LEU A 124 10.48 4.59 -15.98
C LEU A 124 11.25 5.13 -17.19
N GLU A 125 11.79 6.35 -17.11
CA GLU A 125 12.61 6.93 -18.20
C GLU A 125 13.93 6.18 -18.40
N TYR A 126 14.61 5.76 -17.32
CA TYR A 126 15.84 4.97 -17.38
C TYR A 126 15.63 3.57 -17.95
N TRP A 127 14.56 2.88 -17.57
CA TRP A 127 14.24 1.55 -18.10
C TRP A 127 13.69 1.62 -19.53
N GLY A 128 13.00 2.71 -19.90
CA GLY A 128 12.47 2.92 -21.25
C GLY A 128 13.55 2.99 -22.33
N SER A 129 14.71 3.60 -22.04
CA SER A 129 15.84 3.65 -22.98
C SER A 129 16.64 2.35 -23.06
N LYS A 130 16.57 1.51 -22.02
CA LYS A 130 17.32 0.25 -21.91
C LYS A 130 16.55 -0.98 -22.41
N LEU A 131 15.22 -0.88 -22.53
CA LEU A 131 14.31 -1.99 -22.89
C LEU A 131 13.67 -1.86 -24.28
N ILE A 132 14.27 -1.10 -25.20
CA ILE A 132 13.95 -1.25 -26.63
C ILE A 132 15.10 -2.03 -27.29
N PRO A 133 15.21 -3.36 -27.08
CA PRO A 133 15.89 -4.19 -28.07
C PRO A 133 15.06 -4.13 -29.36
N ASN A 134 15.64 -4.55 -30.49
CA ASN A 134 14.96 -4.72 -31.79
C ASN A 134 13.76 -5.71 -31.72
N LYS A 135 12.70 -5.35 -30.99
CA LYS A 135 11.50 -6.15 -30.77
C LYS A 135 10.35 -5.30 -31.30
N THR A 136 9.61 -5.86 -32.25
CA THR A 136 8.45 -5.18 -32.82
C THR A 136 7.41 -4.90 -31.72
N ARG A 137 6.67 -3.81 -31.89
CA ARG A 137 5.64 -3.34 -30.93
C ARG A 137 4.65 -4.44 -30.54
N GLU A 138 4.32 -5.33 -31.47
CA GLU A 138 3.41 -6.47 -31.25
C GLU A 138 3.95 -7.50 -30.24
N VAL A 139 5.25 -7.83 -30.33
CA VAL A 139 5.86 -8.80 -29.41
C VAL A 139 6.10 -8.17 -28.03
N LEU A 140 6.27 -6.85 -27.98
CA LEU A 140 6.37 -6.07 -26.74
C LEU A 140 5.02 -6.03 -25.99
N LEU A 141 3.91 -5.83 -26.70
CA LEU A 141 2.57 -5.84 -26.10
C LEU A 141 2.22 -7.22 -25.53
N LYS A 142 2.57 -8.31 -26.25
CA LYS A 142 2.35 -9.68 -25.76
C LYS A 142 3.12 -9.99 -24.47
N GLU A 143 4.38 -9.55 -24.38
CA GLU A 143 5.21 -9.73 -23.19
C GLU A 143 4.72 -8.90 -22.00
N LEU A 144 4.25 -7.67 -22.26
CA LEU A 144 3.74 -6.80 -21.21
C LEU A 144 2.43 -7.34 -20.62
N GLU A 145 1.54 -7.85 -21.47
CA GLU A 145 0.29 -8.49 -21.04
C GLU A 145 0.54 -9.74 -20.19
N SER A 146 1.54 -10.57 -20.55
CA SER A 146 1.87 -11.77 -19.78
C SER A 146 2.42 -11.42 -18.39
N GLU A 147 3.29 -10.42 -18.28
CA GLU A 147 3.80 -9.93 -17.01
C GLU A 147 2.71 -9.28 -16.15
N LEU A 148 1.79 -8.52 -16.74
CA LEU A 148 0.62 -7.98 -16.02
C LEU A 148 -0.25 -9.09 -15.44
N GLN A 149 -0.49 -10.17 -16.19
CA GLN A 149 -1.25 -11.32 -15.71
C GLN A 149 -0.52 -12.04 -14.58
N LYS A 150 0.80 -12.17 -14.68
CA LYS A 150 1.63 -12.79 -13.65
C LYS A 150 1.61 -11.99 -12.35
N LEU A 151 1.82 -10.68 -12.43
CA LEU A 151 1.71 -9.77 -11.28
C LEU A 151 0.32 -9.79 -10.67
N LYS A 152 -0.74 -9.81 -11.49
CA LYS A 152 -2.12 -9.91 -11.00
C LYS A 152 -2.37 -11.20 -10.25
N LYS A 153 -1.83 -12.33 -10.73
CA LYS A 153 -1.94 -13.64 -10.09
C LYS A 153 -1.15 -13.70 -8.78
N ASP A 154 0.06 -13.13 -8.76
CA ASP A 154 0.92 -13.08 -7.57
C ASP A 154 0.32 -12.16 -6.48
N LEU A 155 -0.43 -11.13 -6.87
CA LEU A 155 -1.13 -10.20 -5.99
C LEU A 155 -2.58 -10.63 -5.67
N GLU A 156 -3.09 -11.70 -6.27
CA GLU A 156 -4.45 -12.18 -6.01
C GLU A 156 -4.52 -12.84 -4.63
N VAL A 157 -4.94 -12.06 -3.63
CA VAL A 157 -5.06 -12.53 -2.26
C VAL A 157 -6.14 -13.62 -2.16
N ASN A 158 -5.79 -14.76 -1.56
CA ASN A 158 -6.68 -15.91 -1.43
C ASN A 158 -7.91 -15.59 -0.55
N LYS A 159 -9.05 -15.34 -1.20
CA LYS A 159 -10.36 -15.01 -0.60
C LYS A 159 -10.80 -15.96 0.52
N THR A 160 -10.34 -17.22 0.52
CA THR A 160 -10.68 -18.21 1.57
C THR A 160 -9.81 -18.13 2.82
N GLN A 161 -8.60 -17.58 2.71
CA GLN A 161 -7.65 -17.37 3.83
C GLN A 161 -7.71 -15.96 4.43
N LEU A 162 -8.49 -15.04 3.85
CA LEU A 162 -8.66 -13.70 4.45
C LEU A 162 -9.25 -13.82 5.85
N SER A 163 -8.71 -13.04 6.78
CA SER A 163 -9.27 -12.86 8.13
C SER A 163 -10.76 -12.47 8.10
N SER A 164 -11.24 -11.77 7.07
CA SER A 164 -12.69 -11.47 6.91
C SER A 164 -13.53 -12.69 6.57
N SER A 165 -13.01 -13.65 5.80
CA SER A 165 -13.70 -14.89 5.43
C SER A 165 -13.62 -15.93 6.54
N ILE A 166 -12.48 -16.00 7.24
CA ILE A 166 -12.30 -16.80 8.45
C ILE A 166 -13.29 -16.35 9.53
N ARG A 167 -13.41 -15.04 9.75
CA ARG A 167 -14.37 -14.47 10.72
C ARG A 167 -15.84 -14.63 10.33
N LYS A 168 -16.17 -14.88 9.05
CA LYS A 168 -17.56 -15.20 8.64
C LYS A 168 -17.98 -16.63 9.00
N ARG A 169 -17.03 -17.55 9.22
CA ARG A 169 -17.33 -18.90 9.72
C ARG A 169 -17.37 -18.89 11.25
N ILE A 170 -18.47 -18.40 11.83
CA ILE A 170 -18.72 -18.40 13.28
C ILE A 170 -19.61 -19.59 13.71
N SER A 171 -19.60 -20.68 12.95
CA SER A 171 -19.89 -22.00 13.52
C SER A 171 -18.61 -22.81 13.43
N ALA A 172 -18.03 -23.11 14.59
CA ALA A 172 -16.85 -23.97 14.65
C ALA A 172 -17.20 -25.33 14.03
N PRO A 173 -16.43 -25.85 13.05
CA PRO A 173 -16.58 -27.23 12.62
C PRO A 173 -16.11 -28.14 13.76
N ASP A 174 -17.01 -28.45 14.67
CA ASP A 174 -16.74 -29.30 15.82
C ASP A 174 -16.65 -30.77 15.38
N LYS A 175 -15.44 -31.24 15.13
CA LYS A 175 -15.12 -32.65 14.82
C LYS A 175 -15.33 -33.60 16.01
N ARG A 176 -16.02 -33.17 17.07
CA ARG A 176 -16.21 -33.93 18.29
C ARG A 176 -17.31 -34.96 18.04
N LYS A 177 -16.97 -36.26 18.11
CA LYS A 177 -17.91 -37.38 17.89
C LYS A 177 -19.20 -37.28 18.72
N SER A 178 -19.20 -36.56 19.84
CA SER A 178 -20.39 -36.31 20.66
C SER A 178 -21.35 -35.30 20.01
N SER A 179 -20.83 -34.23 19.39
CA SER A 179 -21.64 -33.19 18.75
C SER A 179 -22.38 -33.72 17.53
N GLU A 180 -21.67 -34.48 16.68
CA GLU A 180 -22.24 -35.14 15.49
C GLU A 180 -23.36 -36.13 15.86
N ARG A 181 -23.17 -36.93 16.92
CA ARG A 181 -24.18 -37.88 17.39
C ARG A 181 -25.41 -37.20 17.99
N ILE A 182 -25.22 -36.15 18.79
CA ILE A 182 -26.35 -35.43 19.42
C ILE A 182 -27.18 -34.72 18.34
N GLY A 183 -26.53 -34.12 17.34
CA GLY A 183 -27.21 -33.53 16.19
C GLY A 183 -28.02 -34.54 15.37
N LEU A 184 -27.46 -35.73 15.11
CA LEU A 184 -28.16 -36.81 14.41
C LEU A 184 -29.37 -37.32 15.20
N VAL A 185 -29.23 -37.53 16.51
CA VAL A 185 -30.33 -37.96 17.37
C VAL A 185 -31.46 -36.93 17.37
N GLY A 186 -31.14 -35.64 17.52
CA GLY A 186 -32.12 -34.56 17.46
C GLY A 186 -32.87 -34.51 16.13
N ALA A 187 -32.16 -34.62 15.00
CA ALA A 187 -32.78 -34.63 13.67
C ALA A 187 -33.71 -35.85 13.47
N ALA A 188 -33.29 -37.03 13.95
CA ALA A 188 -34.12 -38.24 13.89
C ALA A 188 -35.42 -38.07 14.69
N PHE A 189 -35.36 -37.53 15.91
CA PHE A 189 -36.56 -37.28 16.72
C PHE A 189 -37.52 -36.30 16.05
N MET A 190 -37.01 -35.20 15.48
CA MET A 190 -37.86 -34.22 14.78
C MET A 190 -38.55 -34.83 13.56
N CYS A 191 -37.84 -35.63 12.76
CA CYS A 191 -38.43 -36.33 11.61
C CYS A 191 -39.49 -37.34 12.02
N ILE A 192 -39.28 -38.08 13.12
CA ILE A 192 -40.25 -39.06 13.62
C ILE A 192 -41.53 -38.36 14.08
N VAL A 193 -41.42 -37.28 14.86
CA VAL A 193 -42.61 -36.56 15.36
C VAL A 193 -43.42 -35.98 14.19
N VAL A 194 -42.76 -35.33 13.23
CA VAL A 194 -43.44 -34.79 12.04
C VAL A 194 -44.06 -35.91 11.21
N GLY A 195 -43.36 -37.04 11.05
CA GLY A 195 -43.87 -38.21 10.34
C GLY A 195 -45.14 -38.79 11.00
N LEU A 196 -45.19 -38.85 12.34
CA LEU A 196 -46.38 -39.32 13.06
C LEU A 196 -47.57 -38.36 12.92
N VAL A 197 -47.33 -37.04 12.96
CA VAL A 197 -48.40 -36.05 12.74
C VAL A 197 -48.98 -36.20 11.34
N VAL A 198 -48.12 -36.26 10.31
CA VAL A 198 -48.55 -36.45 8.93
C VAL A 198 -49.28 -37.78 8.75
N LEU A 199 -48.86 -38.85 9.41
CA LEU A 199 -49.54 -40.14 9.33
C LEU A 199 -50.97 -40.08 9.88
N ILE A 200 -51.19 -39.41 11.02
CA ILE A 200 -52.52 -39.23 11.61
C ILE A 200 -53.41 -38.40 10.69
N ASP A 201 -52.88 -37.33 10.11
CA ASP A 201 -53.60 -36.49 9.15
C ASP A 201 -54.00 -37.29 7.90
N VAL A 202 -53.08 -38.08 7.33
CA VAL A 202 -53.34 -38.93 6.16
C VAL A 202 -54.41 -39.98 6.46
N LEU A 203 -54.35 -40.68 7.60
CA LEU A 203 -55.37 -41.65 7.97
C LEU A 203 -56.75 -41.01 8.14
N THR A 204 -56.79 -39.80 8.69
CA THR A 204 -58.02 -39.02 8.86
C THR A 204 -58.61 -38.62 7.51
N ILE A 205 -57.77 -38.15 6.58
CA ILE A 205 -58.16 -37.79 5.21
C ILE A 205 -58.65 -39.01 4.44
N VAL A 206 -57.95 -40.15 4.51
CA VAL A 206 -58.38 -41.39 3.82
C VAL A 206 -59.74 -41.85 4.33
N LYS A 207 -59.97 -41.88 5.65
CA LYS A 207 -61.28 -42.21 6.22
C LYS A 207 -62.38 -41.25 5.75
N PHE A 208 -62.08 -39.95 5.72
CA PHE A 208 -63.01 -38.94 5.24
C PHE A 208 -63.36 -39.16 3.76
N LEU A 209 -62.37 -39.43 2.91
CA LEU A 209 -62.57 -39.70 1.49
C LEU A 209 -63.37 -40.99 1.26
N THR A 210 -63.06 -42.09 1.96
CA THR A 210 -63.83 -43.34 1.82
C THR A 210 -65.27 -43.17 2.24
N ASN A 211 -65.52 -42.46 3.36
CA ASN A 211 -66.87 -42.19 3.85
C ASN A 211 -67.65 -41.27 2.91
N SER A 212 -66.98 -40.29 2.31
CA SER A 212 -67.58 -39.41 1.31
C SER A 212 -67.96 -40.20 0.05
N ILE A 213 -67.06 -41.06 -0.45
CA ILE A 213 -67.33 -41.90 -1.63
C ILE A 213 -68.50 -42.86 -1.38
N THR A 214 -68.57 -43.50 -0.21
CA THR A 214 -69.69 -44.41 0.12
C THR A 214 -71.01 -43.65 0.24
N PHE A 215 -71.01 -42.46 0.84
CA PHE A 215 -72.18 -41.58 0.91
C PHE A 215 -72.69 -41.19 -0.49
N TRP A 216 -71.81 -40.73 -1.38
CA TRP A 216 -72.16 -40.41 -2.77
C TRP A 216 -72.61 -41.62 -3.59
N LYS A 217 -72.11 -42.82 -3.27
CA LYS A 217 -72.60 -44.07 -3.89
C LYS A 217 -74.03 -44.37 -3.47
N MET A 218 -74.34 -44.30 -2.16
CA MET A 218 -75.70 -44.50 -1.65
C MET A 218 -76.68 -43.47 -2.24
N GLU A 219 -76.28 -42.20 -2.35
CA GLU A 219 -77.17 -41.17 -2.89
C GLU A 219 -77.46 -41.38 -4.39
N ARG A 220 -76.48 -41.86 -5.17
CA ARG A 220 -76.72 -42.27 -6.57
C ARG A 220 -77.65 -43.48 -6.69
N GLU A 221 -77.55 -44.44 -5.77
CA GLU A 221 -78.46 -45.59 -5.73
C GLU A 221 -79.89 -45.14 -5.40
N LYS A 222 -80.09 -44.24 -4.42
CA LYS A 222 -81.42 -43.67 -4.14
C LYS A 222 -82.04 -42.93 -5.32
N VAL A 223 -81.27 -42.18 -6.09
CA VAL A 223 -81.78 -41.48 -7.29
C VAL A 223 -82.21 -42.50 -8.33
N ARG A 224 -81.41 -43.55 -8.58
CA ARG A 224 -81.75 -44.64 -9.51
C ARG A 224 -83.02 -45.37 -9.10
N ASP A 225 -83.18 -45.66 -7.80
CA ASP A 225 -84.36 -46.32 -7.26
C ASP A 225 -85.63 -45.46 -7.32
N LYS A 226 -85.49 -44.13 -7.34
CA LYS A 226 -86.62 -43.21 -7.58
C LYS A 226 -87.01 -43.21 -9.07
N GLU A 227 -86.04 -43.21 -9.98
CA GLU A 227 -86.27 -43.29 -11.43
C GLU A 227 -87.05 -44.56 -11.81
N ILE A 228 -86.59 -45.73 -11.34
CA ILE A 228 -87.25 -47.03 -11.61
C ILE A 228 -88.68 -47.06 -11.05
N ARG A 229 -88.90 -46.43 -9.88
CA ARG A 229 -90.25 -46.37 -9.28
C ARG A 229 -91.19 -45.53 -10.13
N ASN A 230 -90.72 -44.40 -10.64
CA ASN A 230 -91.48 -43.50 -11.49
C ASN A 230 -91.84 -44.15 -12.85
N GLU A 231 -90.92 -44.91 -13.45
CA GLU A 231 -91.21 -45.68 -14.68
C GLU A 231 -92.33 -46.73 -14.48
N ASN A 232 -92.38 -47.38 -13.31
CA ASN A 232 -93.40 -48.40 -13.01
C ASN A 232 -94.78 -47.83 -12.63
N THR A 233 -94.94 -46.51 -12.52
CA THR A 233 -96.21 -45.87 -12.13
C THR A 233 -96.96 -45.19 -13.29
N ILE A 234 -96.46 -45.31 -14.53
CA ILE A 234 -97.08 -44.80 -15.78
C ILE A 234 -97.65 -45.99 -16.55
#